data_AF-A0A1C5GTB5-F1
#
_entry.id   AF-A0A1C5GTB5-F1
#
_cell.length_a   1.000
_cell.length_b   1.000
_cell.length_c   1.000
_cell.angle_alpha   90.00
_cell.angle_beta   90.00
_cell.angle_gamma   90.00
#
_symmetry.space_group_name_H-M   'P 1'
#
loop_
_entity.id
_entity.type
_entity.pdbx_description
1 polymer ?
#
loop_
_entity_poly.entity_id
_entity_poly.type
_entity_poly.pdbx_seq_one_letter_code
_entity_poly.pdbx_strand_id
1 'polypeptide(L)'
;MSSGAPRGQGQVVRLSRGASLSDFADKINANPGSLVQEMFNLGEMVTATQSCSDETLLLLGEHLGFDVQIVSPEDEDRELLAQFNIDLDAVVAEERLVSRAPVVTVMGHVDHGKTKLLDAIRKANVVAGEAGGITQHIGAYQVHVPHEGEDRAVTFIDTPGHEAFTAMRARGAQVTDIVVLVVAADDGVMPQTIEALNHAKAADVPIVVAVNKVDKPEANPDKVRQQLTEYGLVAEEYGGDTMFVNVAAKPGIGIDELLEAVLLTADASLELTAPIDGPAQGVAIEAHLDKGRGAVATVLVQKGTLRAGDSIVAGGAHGRVRAMLDENGNQVAEAGPARPVLVLGLTAVPGAGDTFLAAEDDRTVRQIAEQRQARRRAASFANSRGRATLETLMEQLKEGEKTSLNLVLKGDVSGSVEALEDALFNLDIPEEVQLRIIHRGVGAITESDVMLASASSEAVTIIGFNVRAANKVREIADREGVEIRYYTVIYQAIEEIDAALKGLLKPEYEEVELGSAEVRDVFRSSKVGNISGCIVRSGVIRRNAKARLLRDGAVVADNLTVSSLKRFKDDATEVREGFECGLTLAGFNNVQVGDIIETFEMREKPRA
;
A
#
# COMPACT_ATOMS: atom_id res chain seq x y z
N MET A 1 11.44 16.66 41.62
CA MET A 1 12.76 17.24 41.31
C MET A 1 12.57 17.92 39.97
N SER A 2 12.76 19.24 39.85
CA SER A 2 12.65 19.88 38.53
C SER A 2 13.80 19.36 37.68
N SER A 3 13.52 18.75 36.53
CA SER A 3 14.57 18.53 35.55
C SER A 3 15.19 19.89 35.25
N GLY A 4 16.49 19.95 35.05
CA GLY A 4 17.16 21.19 34.61
C GLY A 4 16.84 21.57 33.16
N ALA A 5 15.70 21.15 32.62
CA ALA A 5 15.29 21.45 31.25
C ALA A 5 14.83 22.93 31.17
N PRO A 6 15.34 23.70 30.20
CA PRO A 6 14.88 25.07 29.97
C PRO A 6 13.41 25.07 29.58
N ARG A 7 12.64 26.05 30.08
CA ARG A 7 11.24 26.25 29.71
C ARG A 7 11.13 27.27 28.58
N GLY A 8 10.39 26.91 27.53
CA GLY A 8 10.40 27.62 26.26
C GLY A 8 9.66 28.95 26.19
N GLN A 9 8.77 29.26 27.14
CA GLN A 9 7.93 30.48 27.10
C GLN A 9 7.24 30.73 25.74
N GLY A 10 6.89 29.66 25.00
CA GLY A 10 6.29 29.75 23.66
C GLY A 10 7.28 29.95 22.51
N GLN A 11 8.59 29.72 22.73
CA GLN A 11 9.56 29.69 21.64
C GLN A 11 9.24 28.57 20.65
N VAL A 12 9.29 28.92 19.37
CA VAL A 12 9.06 27.98 18.28
C VAL A 12 10.32 27.16 18.03
N VAL A 13 10.19 25.84 18.03
CA VAL A 13 11.29 24.90 17.75
C VAL A 13 10.91 24.02 16.58
N ARG A 14 11.73 24.08 15.52
CA ARG A 14 11.55 23.25 14.33
C ARG A 14 12.34 21.95 14.44
N LEU A 15 11.64 20.83 14.39
CA LEU A 15 12.21 19.48 14.45
C LEU A 15 11.85 18.68 13.20
N SER A 16 12.77 17.82 12.77
CA SER A 16 12.53 16.88 11.69
C SER A 16 11.70 15.68 12.15
N ARG A 17 11.01 15.01 11.23
CA ARG A 17 10.31 13.75 11.57
C ARG A 17 11.28 12.67 12.04
N GLY A 18 10.90 11.95 13.09
CA GLY A 18 11.76 10.93 13.70
C GLY A 18 13.00 11.47 14.42
N ALA A 19 13.02 12.78 14.75
CA ALA A 19 14.08 13.38 15.55
C ALA A 19 14.21 12.69 16.91
N SER A 20 15.44 12.64 17.41
CA SER A 20 15.75 12.12 18.73
C SER A 20 15.63 13.20 19.81
N LEU A 21 15.59 12.79 21.08
CA LEU A 21 15.66 13.73 22.20
C LEU A 21 16.98 14.53 22.20
N SER A 22 18.05 13.99 21.63
CA SER A 22 19.31 14.71 21.47
C SER A 22 19.18 15.84 20.45
N ASP A 23 18.52 15.60 19.31
CA ASP A 23 18.28 16.63 18.30
C ASP A 23 17.40 17.77 18.85
N PHE A 24 16.40 17.41 19.67
CA PHE A 24 15.58 18.39 20.35
C PHE A 24 16.39 19.19 21.39
N ALA A 25 17.20 18.51 22.19
CA ALA A 25 18.10 19.14 23.17
C ALA A 25 19.05 20.14 22.50
N ASP A 26 19.61 19.80 21.35
CA ASP A 26 20.53 20.68 20.61
C ASP A 26 19.83 21.96 20.12
N LYS A 27 18.56 21.86 19.67
CA LYS A 27 17.78 23.03 19.23
C LYS A 27 17.42 23.98 20.36
N ILE A 28 17.16 23.45 21.56
CA ILE A 28 16.83 24.26 22.75
C ILE A 28 18.05 24.54 23.64
N ASN A 29 19.24 24.09 23.21
CA ASN A 29 20.50 24.18 23.93
C ASN A 29 20.42 23.62 25.37
N ALA A 30 19.82 22.44 25.51
CA ALA A 30 19.62 21.73 26.78
C ALA A 30 20.49 20.46 26.86
N ASN A 31 20.53 19.83 28.03
CA ASN A 31 21.18 18.54 28.19
C ASN A 31 20.20 17.41 27.81
N PRO A 32 20.55 16.49 26.88
CA PRO A 32 19.68 15.36 26.51
C PRO A 32 19.20 14.52 27.70
N GLY A 33 20.03 14.38 28.74
CA GLY A 33 19.67 13.66 29.96
C GLY A 33 18.50 14.28 30.73
N SER A 34 18.31 15.60 30.64
CA SER A 34 17.17 16.30 31.26
C SER A 34 15.85 16.01 30.54
N LEU A 35 15.90 15.90 29.21
CA LEU A 35 14.74 15.53 28.39
C LEU A 35 14.35 14.06 28.60
N VAL A 36 15.31 13.15 28.71
CA VAL A 36 15.06 11.74 29.07
C VAL A 36 14.35 11.65 30.42
N GLN A 37 14.75 12.47 31.40
CA GLN A 37 14.13 12.48 32.71
C GLN A 37 12.68 13.00 32.67
N GLU A 38 12.39 14.03 31.86
CA GLU A 38 11.01 14.51 31.71
C GLU A 38 10.13 13.53 30.95
N MET A 39 10.67 12.89 29.92
CA MET A 39 10.00 11.79 29.23
C MET A 39 9.66 10.64 30.19
N PHE A 40 10.58 10.30 31.09
CA PHE A 40 10.32 9.32 32.13
C PHE A 40 9.20 9.76 33.09
N ASN A 41 9.14 11.04 33.46
CA ASN A 41 8.05 11.59 34.28
C ASN A 41 6.70 11.55 33.55
N LEU A 42 6.70 11.70 32.22
CA LEU A 42 5.53 11.56 31.35
C LEU A 42 5.11 10.09 31.12
N GLY A 43 5.89 9.13 31.64
CA GLY A 43 5.60 7.70 31.53
C GLY A 43 6.15 7.05 30.25
N GLU A 44 6.92 7.78 29.44
CA GLU A 44 7.54 7.24 28.22
C GLU A 44 9.03 6.94 28.46
N MET A 45 9.43 5.68 28.25
CA MET A 45 10.84 5.28 28.31
C MET A 45 11.50 5.44 26.95
N VAL A 46 12.24 6.54 26.79
CA VAL A 46 12.96 6.87 25.56
C VAL A 46 14.41 7.20 25.89
N THR A 47 15.35 6.68 25.10
CA THR A 47 16.78 6.99 25.24
C THR A 47 17.17 8.24 24.45
N ALA A 48 18.25 8.93 24.83
CA ALA A 48 18.60 10.22 24.23
C ALA A 48 18.79 10.18 22.70
N THR A 49 19.33 9.10 22.15
CA THR A 49 19.64 8.96 20.72
C THR A 49 18.56 8.19 19.95
N GLN A 50 17.47 7.82 20.60
CA GLN A 50 16.39 7.08 19.98
C GLN A 50 15.47 8.03 19.22
N SER A 51 15.10 7.67 17.99
CA SER A 51 14.07 8.38 17.21
C SER A 51 12.72 8.31 17.92
N CYS A 52 12.10 9.47 18.10
CA CYS A 52 10.80 9.63 18.73
C CYS A 52 9.70 9.76 17.68
N SER A 53 8.47 9.42 18.05
CA SER A 53 7.30 9.73 17.23
C SER A 53 6.98 11.23 17.29
N ASP A 54 6.27 11.70 16.28
CA ASP A 54 5.81 13.08 16.16
C ASP A 54 4.95 13.49 17.38
N GLU A 55 4.05 12.62 17.83
CA GLU A 55 3.23 12.83 19.04
C GLU A 55 4.07 13.02 20.30
N THR A 56 5.11 12.20 20.47
CA THR A 56 5.99 12.25 21.63
C THR A 56 6.76 13.58 21.68
N LEU A 57 7.25 14.07 20.54
CA LEU A 57 7.96 15.35 20.46
C LEU A 57 7.03 16.54 20.73
N LEU A 58 5.80 16.51 20.21
CA LEU A 58 4.77 17.52 20.48
C LEU A 58 4.38 17.56 21.96
N LEU A 59 4.16 16.40 22.57
CA LEU A 59 3.81 16.28 23.99
C LEU A 59 4.91 16.85 24.89
N LEU A 60 6.17 16.50 24.60
CA LEU A 60 7.32 17.01 25.35
C LEU A 60 7.49 18.53 25.14
N GLY A 61 7.25 19.01 23.93
CA GLY A 61 7.21 20.43 23.59
C GLY A 61 6.20 21.21 24.44
N GLU A 62 4.95 20.73 24.46
CA GLU A 62 3.88 21.32 25.27
C GLU A 62 4.24 21.31 26.77
N HIS A 63 4.77 20.19 27.27
CA HIS A 63 5.18 20.05 28.67
C HIS A 63 6.27 21.06 29.08
N LEU A 64 7.22 21.34 28.19
CA LEU A 64 8.32 22.28 28.40
C LEU A 64 7.96 23.72 28.02
N GLY A 65 6.79 23.93 27.39
CA GLY A 65 6.33 25.23 26.91
C GLY A 65 7.06 25.73 25.66
N PHE A 66 7.48 24.82 24.77
CA PHE A 66 7.95 25.12 23.42
C PHE A 66 6.84 24.83 22.40
N ASP A 67 6.71 25.69 21.39
CA ASP A 67 5.86 25.42 20.23
C ASP A 67 6.65 24.57 19.23
N VAL A 68 6.51 23.24 19.33
CA VAL A 68 7.23 22.30 18.46
C VAL A 68 6.51 22.20 17.12
N GLN A 69 7.19 22.63 16.07
CA GLN A 69 6.73 22.51 14.69
C GLN A 69 7.51 21.42 13.99
N ILE A 70 6.80 20.36 13.60
CA ILE A 70 7.40 19.27 12.83
C ILE A 70 7.47 19.74 11.38
N VAL A 71 8.69 19.79 10.87
CA VAL A 71 9.00 20.30 9.54
C VAL A 71 8.48 19.30 8.50
N SER A 72 7.97 19.81 7.37
CA SER A 72 7.54 18.96 6.27
C SER A 72 8.77 18.29 5.62
N PRO A 73 8.62 17.11 4.99
CA PRO A 73 9.73 16.47 4.26
C PRO A 73 10.34 17.38 3.18
N GLU A 74 9.53 18.24 2.57
CA GLU A 74 9.94 19.19 1.53
C GLU A 74 10.81 20.31 2.11
N ASP A 75 10.39 20.92 3.22
CA ASP A 75 11.16 21.96 3.90
C ASP A 75 12.49 21.42 4.46
N GLU A 76 12.49 20.20 4.99
CA GLU A 76 13.71 19.52 5.43
C GLU A 76 14.69 19.28 4.28
N ASP A 77 14.18 18.93 3.09
CA ASP A 77 14.99 18.75 1.90
C ASP A 77 15.53 20.09 1.39
N ARG A 78 14.74 21.17 1.44
CA ARG A 78 15.23 22.54 1.16
C ARG A 78 16.37 22.93 2.10
N GLU A 79 16.22 22.73 3.41
CA GLU A 79 17.28 23.02 4.38
C GLU A 79 18.54 22.19 4.15
N LEU A 80 18.41 20.94 3.71
CA LEU A 80 19.53 20.07 3.36
C LEU A 80 20.30 20.62 2.16
N LEU A 81 19.57 20.95 1.10
CA LEU A 81 20.14 21.43 -0.15
C LEU A 81 20.82 22.80 0.03
N ALA A 82 20.25 23.66 0.87
CA ALA A 82 20.86 24.94 1.24
C ALA A 82 22.25 24.78 1.88
N GLN A 83 22.50 23.70 2.65
CA GLN A 83 23.84 23.42 3.22
C GLN A 83 24.90 23.17 2.13
N PHE A 84 24.48 22.76 0.94
CA PHE A 84 25.34 22.50 -0.21
C PHE A 84 25.33 23.67 -1.22
N ASN A 85 24.82 24.84 -0.83
CA ASN A 85 24.61 26.01 -1.71
C ASN A 85 23.70 25.71 -2.92
N ILE A 86 22.74 24.79 -2.75
CA ILE A 86 21.76 24.45 -3.77
C ILE A 86 20.45 25.12 -3.36
N ASP A 87 20.12 26.22 -4.03
CA ASP A 87 18.89 26.96 -3.82
C ASP A 87 17.87 26.58 -4.90
N LEU A 88 16.80 25.88 -4.47
CA LEU A 88 15.71 25.43 -5.35
C LEU A 88 14.80 26.59 -5.80
N ASP A 89 14.79 27.69 -5.03
CA ASP A 89 13.92 28.85 -5.22
C ASP A 89 14.68 30.08 -5.75
N ALA A 90 15.96 29.91 -6.11
CA ALA A 90 16.75 30.98 -6.69
C ALA A 90 15.98 31.60 -7.86
N VAL A 91 15.59 32.87 -7.69
CA VAL A 91 14.80 33.59 -8.70
C VAL A 91 15.67 33.72 -9.94
N VAL A 92 15.37 32.91 -10.93
CA VAL A 92 15.99 33.01 -12.25
C VAL A 92 15.36 34.22 -12.93
N ALA A 93 16.19 35.11 -13.48
CA ALA A 93 15.69 36.25 -14.25
C ALA A 93 14.76 35.76 -15.37
N GLU A 94 13.63 36.43 -15.57
CA GLU A 94 12.61 36.07 -16.59
C GLU A 94 13.22 35.87 -17.99
N GLU A 95 14.28 36.62 -18.31
CA GLU A 95 15.04 36.55 -19.57
C GLU A 95 15.72 35.19 -19.83
N ARG A 96 15.85 34.33 -18.81
CA ARG A 96 16.46 32.98 -18.93
C ARG A 96 15.43 31.86 -18.86
N LEU A 97 14.14 32.19 -18.74
CA LEU A 97 13.06 31.23 -18.82
C LEU A 97 12.74 30.96 -20.29
N VAL A 98 12.53 29.69 -20.64
CA VAL A 98 12.07 29.30 -21.98
C VAL A 98 10.72 28.62 -21.90
N SER A 99 9.98 28.70 -23.00
CA SER A 99 8.78 27.90 -23.19
C SER A 99 9.14 26.41 -23.18
N ARG A 100 8.38 25.61 -22.44
CA ARG A 100 8.54 24.14 -22.39
C ARG A 100 7.27 23.44 -22.85
N ALA A 101 7.43 22.16 -23.21
CA ALA A 101 6.31 21.29 -23.54
C ALA A 101 5.37 21.08 -22.33
N PRO A 102 4.05 21.01 -22.53
CA PRO A 102 3.12 20.55 -21.49
C PRO A 102 3.36 19.07 -21.19
N VAL A 103 3.32 18.73 -19.91
CA VAL A 103 3.32 17.36 -19.43
C VAL A 103 1.88 16.96 -19.10
N VAL A 104 1.42 15.86 -19.67
CA VAL A 104 0.01 15.48 -19.73
C VAL A 104 -0.17 14.08 -19.16
N THR A 105 -0.97 13.93 -18.11
CA THR A 105 -1.35 12.60 -17.61
C THR A 105 -2.68 12.18 -18.20
N VAL A 106 -2.79 10.94 -18.66
CA VAL A 106 -4.08 10.36 -19.08
C VAL A 106 -4.68 9.54 -17.94
N MET A 107 -5.89 9.91 -17.51
CA MET A 107 -6.61 9.28 -16.41
C MET A 107 -8.01 8.82 -16.83
N GLY A 108 -8.65 7.98 -16.01
CA GLY A 108 -9.99 7.44 -16.28
C GLY A 108 -10.16 6.00 -15.78
N HIS A 109 -11.36 5.45 -15.94
CA HIS A 109 -11.70 4.09 -15.52
C HIS A 109 -10.96 3.02 -16.35
N VAL A 110 -10.89 1.80 -15.82
CA VAL A 110 -10.50 0.59 -16.57
C VAL A 110 -11.41 0.44 -17.80
N ASP A 111 -10.88 -0.07 -18.91
CA ASP A 111 -11.59 -0.31 -20.18
C ASP A 111 -12.21 0.91 -20.90
N HIS A 112 -12.00 2.13 -20.38
CA HIS A 112 -12.32 3.36 -21.12
C HIS A 112 -11.37 3.64 -22.29
N GLY A 113 -10.35 2.80 -22.49
CA GLY A 113 -9.49 2.82 -23.67
C GLY A 113 -8.32 3.82 -23.60
N LYS A 114 -7.82 4.15 -22.40
CA LYS A 114 -6.65 5.02 -22.18
C LYS A 114 -5.41 4.55 -22.92
N THR A 115 -4.98 3.31 -22.69
CA THR A 115 -3.80 2.74 -23.36
C THR A 115 -3.97 2.70 -24.88
N LYS A 116 -5.21 2.46 -25.36
CA LYS A 116 -5.50 2.49 -26.81
C LYS A 116 -5.43 3.91 -27.38
N LEU A 117 -5.87 4.91 -26.62
CA LEU A 117 -5.77 6.31 -27.00
C LEU A 117 -4.30 6.72 -27.09
N LEU A 118 -3.51 6.36 -26.09
CA LEU A 118 -2.05 6.60 -26.06
C LEU A 118 -1.32 5.85 -27.17
N ASP A 119 -1.68 4.60 -27.45
CA ASP A 119 -1.16 3.84 -28.59
C ASP A 119 -1.44 4.54 -29.92
N ALA A 120 -2.66 5.04 -30.10
CA ALA A 120 -3.06 5.75 -31.31
C ALA A 120 -2.33 7.10 -31.45
N ILE A 121 -2.12 7.83 -30.35
CA ILE A 121 -1.30 9.05 -30.29
C ILE A 121 0.16 8.74 -30.65
N ARG A 122 0.72 7.66 -30.09
CA ARG A 122 2.11 7.22 -30.33
C ARG A 122 2.32 6.59 -31.72
N LYS A 123 1.23 6.26 -32.44
CA LYS A 123 1.25 5.40 -33.64
C LYS A 123 1.98 4.07 -33.38
N ALA A 124 1.84 3.55 -32.16
CA ALA A 124 2.44 2.31 -31.67
C ALA A 124 1.34 1.33 -31.22
N ASN A 125 1.71 0.09 -30.89
CA ASN A 125 0.77 -0.94 -30.41
C ASN A 125 1.37 -1.65 -29.19
N VAL A 126 1.32 -0.99 -28.03
CA VAL A 126 1.89 -1.48 -26.77
C VAL A 126 0.95 -2.48 -26.09
N VAL A 127 -0.39 -2.32 -26.23
CA VAL A 127 -1.41 -3.17 -25.59
C VAL A 127 -1.26 -4.66 -25.94
N ALA A 128 -0.73 -4.99 -27.12
CA ALA A 128 -0.53 -6.38 -27.55
C ALA A 128 0.59 -7.12 -26.77
N GLY A 129 1.48 -6.38 -26.10
CA GLY A 129 2.62 -6.94 -25.35
C GLY A 129 2.42 -7.06 -23.83
N GLU A 130 1.40 -6.39 -23.26
CA GLU A 130 1.17 -6.36 -21.81
C GLU A 130 0.35 -7.56 -21.32
N ALA A 131 0.83 -8.20 -20.25
CA ALA A 131 0.14 -9.33 -19.64
C ALA A 131 -1.21 -8.89 -19.05
N GLY A 132 -2.29 -9.60 -19.42
CA GLY A 132 -3.65 -9.27 -18.99
C GLY A 132 -4.31 -8.12 -19.75
N GLY A 133 -3.64 -7.53 -20.75
CA GLY A 133 -4.19 -6.45 -21.59
C GLY A 133 -4.42 -5.13 -20.84
N ILE A 134 -3.71 -4.91 -19.73
CA ILE A 134 -3.79 -3.71 -18.89
C ILE A 134 -2.40 -3.11 -18.68
N THR A 135 -2.36 -1.79 -18.56
CA THR A 135 -1.14 -1.04 -18.22
C THR A 135 -0.86 -1.12 -16.73
N GLN A 136 0.32 -1.63 -16.37
CA GLN A 136 0.75 -1.85 -14.99
C GLN A 136 2.02 -1.06 -14.61
N HIS A 137 2.61 -0.35 -15.58
CA HIS A 137 3.81 0.49 -15.43
C HIS A 137 3.50 1.92 -15.82
N ILE A 138 4.24 2.88 -15.26
CA ILE A 138 4.13 4.28 -15.70
C ILE A 138 5.08 4.52 -16.87
N GLY A 139 4.51 4.74 -18.05
CA GLY A 139 5.27 5.11 -19.24
C GLY A 139 5.35 6.63 -19.39
N ALA A 140 6.48 7.14 -19.88
CA ALA A 140 6.60 8.54 -20.30
C ALA A 140 7.19 8.61 -21.71
N TYR A 141 6.58 9.42 -22.58
CA TYR A 141 7.01 9.59 -23.97
C TYR A 141 6.64 10.97 -24.50
N GLN A 142 7.26 11.39 -25.59
CA GLN A 142 7.05 12.71 -26.17
C GLN A 142 6.54 12.60 -27.61
N VAL A 143 5.53 13.39 -27.95
CA VAL A 143 4.96 13.45 -29.30
C VAL A 143 5.10 14.86 -29.84
N HIS A 144 5.42 14.95 -31.12
CA HIS A 144 5.58 16.19 -31.86
C HIS A 144 4.32 16.46 -32.68
N VAL A 145 3.72 17.64 -32.46
CA VAL A 145 2.45 18.06 -33.03
C VAL A 145 2.66 19.36 -33.81
N PRO A 146 2.34 19.39 -35.11
CA PRO A 146 2.36 20.62 -35.88
C PRO A 146 1.18 21.50 -35.46
N HIS A 147 1.46 22.64 -34.82
CA HIS A 147 0.46 23.59 -34.35
C HIS A 147 0.88 25.01 -34.73
N GLU A 148 -0.02 25.77 -35.37
CA GLU A 148 0.25 27.13 -35.87
C GLU A 148 1.48 27.29 -36.78
N GLY A 149 1.93 26.20 -37.42
CA GLY A 149 3.11 26.20 -38.29
C GLY A 149 4.43 25.94 -37.56
N GLU A 150 4.40 25.73 -36.25
CA GLU A 150 5.51 25.28 -35.43
C GLU A 150 5.33 23.82 -35.00
N ASP A 151 6.43 23.10 -34.80
CA ASP A 151 6.40 21.73 -34.29
C ASP A 151 6.54 21.76 -32.76
N ARG A 152 5.44 21.54 -32.05
CA ARG A 152 5.39 21.59 -30.59
C ARG A 152 5.40 20.19 -30.00
N ALA A 153 6.22 19.99 -28.97
CA ALA A 153 6.27 18.74 -28.24
C ALA A 153 5.19 18.71 -27.14
N VAL A 154 4.61 17.53 -26.90
CA VAL A 154 3.71 17.22 -25.79
C VAL A 154 4.24 15.95 -25.12
N THR A 155 4.44 16.01 -23.81
CA THR A 155 4.94 14.86 -23.04
C THR A 155 3.78 14.16 -22.36
N PHE A 156 3.60 12.87 -22.64
CA PHE A 156 2.55 12.07 -22.03
C PHE A 156 3.10 11.21 -20.90
N ILE A 157 2.36 11.13 -19.81
CA ILE A 157 2.53 10.18 -18.71
C ILE A 157 1.33 9.21 -18.74
N ASP A 158 1.62 7.94 -19.02
CA ASP A 158 0.63 6.86 -19.00
C ASP A 158 0.52 6.31 -17.58
N THR A 159 -0.67 6.41 -16.96
CA THR A 159 -0.90 5.90 -15.60
C THR A 159 -1.84 4.69 -15.59
N PRO A 160 -1.53 3.65 -14.81
CA PRO A 160 -2.43 2.50 -14.63
C PRO A 160 -3.84 2.90 -14.14
N GLY A 161 -4.86 2.20 -14.65
CA GLY A 161 -6.26 2.50 -14.37
C GLY A 161 -6.90 1.84 -13.17
N HIS A 162 -6.26 0.84 -12.60
CA HIS A 162 -6.85 0.05 -11.52
C HIS A 162 -6.67 0.75 -10.17
N GLU A 163 -7.69 0.68 -9.32
CA GLU A 163 -7.68 1.07 -7.89
C GLU A 163 -6.39 0.77 -7.12
N ALA A 164 -5.75 -0.40 -7.28
CA ALA A 164 -4.49 -0.72 -6.60
C ALA A 164 -3.34 0.25 -6.92
N PHE A 165 -3.47 1.06 -7.97
CA PHE A 165 -2.47 2.05 -8.41
C PHE A 165 -2.87 3.50 -8.11
N THR A 166 -3.70 3.75 -7.08
CA THR A 166 -4.06 5.11 -6.65
C THR A 166 -2.84 6.00 -6.38
N ALA A 167 -1.82 5.49 -5.69
CA ALA A 167 -0.59 6.24 -5.42
C ALA A 167 0.13 6.68 -6.72
N MET A 168 0.11 5.82 -7.75
CA MET A 168 0.67 6.15 -9.07
C MET A 168 -0.12 7.25 -9.78
N ARG A 169 -1.45 7.24 -9.68
CA ARG A 169 -2.30 8.30 -10.26
C ARG A 169 -2.09 9.63 -9.56
N ALA A 170 -2.05 9.64 -8.23
CA ALA A 170 -1.79 10.85 -7.46
C ALA A 170 -0.43 11.46 -7.83
N ARG A 171 0.61 10.62 -7.99
CA ARG A 171 1.93 11.03 -8.47
C ARG A 171 1.90 11.57 -9.89
N GLY A 172 1.18 10.91 -10.80
CA GLY A 172 0.97 11.39 -12.16
C GLY A 172 0.38 12.80 -12.17
N ALA A 173 -0.72 13.02 -11.43
CA ALA A 173 -1.36 14.34 -11.33
C ALA A 173 -0.40 15.44 -10.83
N GLN A 174 0.39 15.17 -9.78
CA GLN A 174 1.31 16.17 -9.20
C GLN A 174 2.45 16.60 -10.12
N VAL A 175 2.81 15.75 -11.09
CA VAL A 175 3.95 15.98 -11.98
C VAL A 175 3.50 16.63 -13.30
N THR A 176 2.19 16.68 -13.56
CA THR A 176 1.64 17.13 -14.83
C THR A 176 1.01 18.49 -14.80
N ASP A 177 1.11 19.15 -15.95
CA ASP A 177 0.55 20.47 -16.19
C ASP A 177 -0.93 20.36 -16.62
N ILE A 178 -1.33 19.25 -17.24
CA ILE A 178 -2.71 19.00 -17.72
C ILE A 178 -3.09 17.54 -17.48
N VAL A 179 -4.36 17.29 -17.13
CA VAL A 179 -4.93 15.94 -17.08
C VAL A 179 -5.92 15.74 -18.22
N VAL A 180 -5.73 14.68 -19.01
CA VAL A 180 -6.72 14.20 -19.97
C VAL A 180 -7.57 13.13 -19.31
N LEU A 181 -8.84 13.44 -19.04
CA LEU A 181 -9.81 12.52 -18.46
C LEU A 181 -10.54 11.75 -19.55
N VAL A 182 -10.28 10.45 -19.65
CA VAL A 182 -10.88 9.56 -20.66
C VAL A 182 -12.15 8.92 -20.11
N VAL A 183 -13.27 9.22 -20.76
CA VAL A 183 -14.58 8.67 -20.39
C VAL A 183 -15.21 8.01 -21.60
N ALA A 184 -15.59 6.74 -21.48
CA ALA A 184 -16.19 6.04 -22.60
C ALA A 184 -17.66 6.47 -22.80
N ALA A 185 -18.05 6.70 -24.06
CA ALA A 185 -19.37 7.19 -24.43
C ALA A 185 -20.48 6.15 -24.25
N ASP A 186 -20.13 4.86 -24.19
CA ASP A 186 -21.03 3.74 -23.94
C ASP A 186 -21.29 3.50 -22.44
N ASP A 187 -20.26 3.70 -21.60
CA ASP A 187 -20.31 3.44 -20.16
C ASP A 187 -20.74 4.68 -19.35
N GLY A 188 -20.10 5.83 -19.61
CA GLY A 188 -20.28 7.07 -18.86
C GLY A 188 -19.36 7.20 -17.64
N VAL A 189 -19.75 8.05 -16.68
CA VAL A 189 -18.96 8.32 -15.47
C VAL A 189 -19.04 7.13 -14.50
N MET A 190 -17.88 6.57 -14.15
CA MET A 190 -17.71 5.44 -13.23
C MET A 190 -16.95 5.85 -11.96
N PRO A 191 -16.95 5.05 -10.87
CA PRO A 191 -16.28 5.40 -9.61
C PRO A 191 -14.81 5.81 -9.76
N GLN A 192 -14.03 5.08 -10.57
CA GLN A 192 -12.62 5.41 -10.82
C GLN A 192 -12.43 6.69 -11.65
N THR A 193 -13.43 7.07 -12.46
CA THR A 193 -13.44 8.38 -13.14
C THR A 193 -13.58 9.50 -12.11
N ILE A 194 -14.42 9.32 -11.09
CA ILE A 194 -14.61 10.28 -10.00
C ILE A 194 -13.33 10.37 -9.15
N GLU A 195 -12.69 9.24 -8.86
CA GLU A 195 -11.41 9.21 -8.16
C GLU A 195 -10.32 9.98 -8.95
N ALA A 196 -10.17 9.70 -10.25
CA ALA A 196 -9.26 10.43 -11.12
C ALA A 196 -9.54 11.94 -11.14
N LEU A 197 -10.82 12.33 -11.19
CA LEU A 197 -11.24 13.71 -11.13
C LEU A 197 -10.83 14.37 -9.80
N ASN A 198 -11.01 13.67 -8.68
CA ASN A 198 -10.62 14.18 -7.36
C ASN A 198 -9.10 14.38 -7.26
N HIS A 199 -8.28 13.49 -7.83
CA HIS A 199 -6.83 13.69 -7.88
C HIS A 199 -6.42 14.91 -8.71
N ALA A 200 -7.01 15.08 -9.89
CA ALA A 200 -6.73 16.24 -10.75
C ALA A 200 -7.12 17.56 -10.06
N LYS A 201 -8.29 17.60 -9.41
CA LYS A 201 -8.74 18.76 -8.63
C LYS A 201 -7.89 19.04 -7.40
N ALA A 202 -7.47 18.00 -6.67
CA ALA A 202 -6.60 18.14 -5.50
C ALA A 202 -5.20 18.66 -5.88
N ALA A 203 -4.75 18.37 -7.10
CA ALA A 203 -3.50 18.88 -7.66
C ALA A 203 -3.64 20.27 -8.33
N ASP A 204 -4.86 20.84 -8.40
CA ASP A 204 -5.16 22.10 -9.08
C ASP A 204 -4.73 22.14 -10.55
N VAL A 205 -4.92 21.00 -11.25
CA VAL A 205 -4.48 20.82 -12.64
C VAL A 205 -5.66 20.97 -13.61
N PRO A 206 -5.55 21.78 -14.69
CA PRO A 206 -6.56 21.87 -15.74
C PRO A 206 -6.90 20.52 -16.38
N ILE A 207 -8.18 20.33 -16.72
CA ILE A 207 -8.70 19.05 -17.22
C ILE A 207 -9.25 19.20 -18.64
N VAL A 208 -8.79 18.33 -19.54
CA VAL A 208 -9.37 18.13 -20.87
C VAL A 208 -10.10 16.79 -20.89
N VAL A 209 -11.36 16.76 -21.31
CA VAL A 209 -12.15 15.53 -21.31
C VAL A 209 -12.13 14.90 -22.71
N ALA A 210 -11.62 13.67 -22.80
CA ALA A 210 -11.67 12.86 -24.00
C ALA A 210 -12.83 11.85 -23.90
N VAL A 211 -13.91 12.11 -24.63
CA VAL A 211 -15.07 11.22 -24.71
C VAL A 211 -14.79 10.12 -25.73
N ASN A 212 -14.38 8.94 -25.28
CA ASN A 212 -13.87 7.86 -26.12
C ASN A 212 -14.97 6.90 -26.60
N LYS A 213 -14.65 6.08 -27.60
CA LYS A 213 -15.52 5.06 -28.20
C LYS A 213 -16.76 5.62 -28.91
N VAL A 214 -16.66 6.80 -29.52
CA VAL A 214 -17.76 7.41 -30.29
C VAL A 214 -18.11 6.66 -31.58
N ASP A 215 -17.32 5.66 -31.97
CA ASP A 215 -17.56 4.76 -33.09
C ASP A 215 -18.64 3.71 -32.81
N LYS A 216 -19.02 3.51 -31.55
CA LYS A 216 -20.01 2.50 -31.16
C LYS A 216 -21.45 2.98 -31.39
N PRO A 217 -22.39 2.10 -31.81
CA PRO A 217 -23.78 2.48 -32.01
C PRO A 217 -24.50 2.86 -30.71
N GLU A 218 -24.06 2.33 -29.56
CA GLU A 218 -24.56 2.68 -28.23
C GLU A 218 -23.93 3.96 -27.63
N ALA A 219 -22.99 4.61 -28.33
CA ALA A 219 -22.28 5.78 -27.81
C ALA A 219 -23.21 6.97 -27.62
N ASN A 220 -23.15 7.60 -26.44
CA ASN A 220 -23.87 8.83 -26.14
C ASN A 220 -22.96 9.87 -25.46
N PRO A 221 -22.23 10.69 -26.25
CA PRO A 221 -21.35 11.72 -25.72
C PRO A 221 -22.08 12.80 -24.90
N ASP A 222 -23.31 13.14 -25.26
CA ASP A 222 -24.08 14.19 -24.57
C ASP A 222 -24.45 13.77 -23.15
N LYS A 223 -24.75 12.49 -22.95
CA LYS A 223 -24.95 11.92 -21.61
C LYS A 223 -23.69 12.09 -20.74
N VAL A 224 -22.51 11.86 -21.30
CA VAL A 224 -21.23 12.02 -20.57
C VAL A 224 -21.00 13.47 -20.16
N ARG A 225 -21.24 14.43 -21.07
CA ARG A 225 -21.17 15.88 -20.77
C ARG A 225 -22.11 16.28 -19.65
N GLN A 226 -23.36 15.80 -19.70
CA GLN A 226 -24.35 16.06 -18.66
C GLN A 226 -23.91 15.50 -17.31
N GLN A 227 -23.41 14.26 -17.27
CA GLN A 227 -22.93 13.65 -16.03
C GLN A 227 -21.75 14.40 -15.43
N LEU A 228 -20.76 14.80 -16.24
CA LEU A 228 -19.57 15.52 -15.75
C LEU A 228 -19.87 16.94 -15.28
N THR A 229 -20.95 17.55 -15.77
CA THR A 229 -21.45 18.85 -15.28
C THR A 229 -21.84 18.77 -13.79
N GLU A 230 -22.39 17.65 -13.32
CA GLU A 230 -22.73 17.44 -11.90
C GLU A 230 -21.47 17.45 -11.00
N TYR A 231 -20.33 17.10 -11.58
CA TYR A 231 -19.02 17.14 -10.92
C TYR A 231 -18.26 18.45 -11.21
N GLY A 232 -18.91 19.48 -11.72
CA GLY A 232 -18.33 20.80 -11.93
C GLY A 232 -17.42 20.94 -13.16
N LEU A 233 -17.42 19.96 -14.07
CA LEU A 233 -16.78 20.09 -15.38
C LEU A 233 -17.83 20.52 -16.40
N VAL A 234 -17.87 21.81 -16.71
CA VAL A 234 -18.86 22.39 -17.63
C VAL A 234 -18.20 22.60 -18.99
N ALA A 235 -18.84 22.11 -20.05
CA ALA A 235 -18.32 22.26 -21.41
C ALA A 235 -18.32 23.73 -21.86
N GLU A 236 -17.34 24.15 -22.66
CA GLU A 236 -17.26 25.50 -23.25
C GLU A 236 -18.53 25.89 -24.03
N GLU A 237 -19.15 24.94 -24.73
CA GLU A 237 -20.42 25.14 -25.46
C GLU A 237 -21.57 25.57 -24.55
N TYR A 238 -21.49 25.24 -23.25
CA TYR A 238 -22.47 25.62 -22.24
C TYR A 238 -22.01 26.79 -21.36
N GLY A 239 -20.94 27.48 -21.77
CA GLY A 239 -20.35 28.62 -21.05
C GLY A 239 -19.41 28.22 -19.91
N GLY A 240 -18.91 26.98 -19.91
CA GLY A 240 -17.87 26.50 -19.01
C GLY A 240 -16.45 26.75 -19.52
N ASP A 241 -15.48 26.15 -18.84
CA ASP A 241 -14.03 26.26 -19.06
C ASP A 241 -13.39 24.93 -19.49
N THR A 242 -14.14 23.83 -19.46
CA THR A 242 -13.62 22.50 -19.75
C THR A 242 -13.78 22.16 -21.23
N MET A 243 -12.69 21.81 -21.91
CA MET A 243 -12.73 21.32 -23.29
C MET A 243 -13.17 19.84 -23.34
N PHE A 244 -14.17 19.54 -24.17
CA PHE A 244 -14.65 18.18 -24.41
C PHE A 244 -14.38 17.78 -25.85
N VAL A 245 -13.55 16.76 -26.05
CA VAL A 245 -13.20 16.25 -27.38
C VAL A 245 -13.75 14.83 -27.56
N ASN A 246 -14.48 14.62 -28.65
CA ASN A 246 -15.02 13.32 -29.02
C ASN A 246 -13.96 12.51 -29.77
N VAL A 247 -13.57 11.35 -29.24
CA VAL A 247 -12.50 10.53 -29.80
C VAL A 247 -12.92 9.08 -30.02
N ALA A 248 -12.33 8.45 -31.02
CA ALA A 248 -12.37 7.00 -31.17
C ALA A 248 -10.93 6.49 -31.34
N ALA A 249 -10.39 5.91 -30.27
CA ALA A 249 -8.99 5.46 -30.24
C ALA A 249 -8.66 4.39 -31.30
N LYS A 250 -9.55 3.42 -31.56
CA LYS A 250 -9.27 2.35 -32.53
C LYS A 250 -9.26 2.85 -33.99
N PRO A 251 -10.25 3.64 -34.44
CA PRO A 251 -10.25 4.15 -35.81
C PRO A 251 -9.34 5.37 -36.00
N GLY A 252 -8.87 5.99 -34.90
CA GLY A 252 -8.01 7.18 -34.93
C GLY A 252 -8.77 8.49 -35.14
N ILE A 253 -10.06 8.54 -34.81
CA ILE A 253 -10.90 9.74 -35.02
C ILE A 253 -10.72 10.69 -33.84
N GLY A 254 -10.56 11.99 -34.11
CA GLY A 254 -10.51 13.06 -33.10
C GLY A 254 -9.19 13.16 -32.31
N ILE A 255 -8.15 12.42 -32.69
CA ILE A 255 -6.86 12.43 -31.98
C ILE A 255 -6.13 13.77 -32.19
N ASP A 256 -6.08 14.25 -33.43
CA ASP A 256 -5.43 15.54 -33.73
C ASP A 256 -6.17 16.70 -33.03
N GLU A 257 -7.51 16.67 -33.01
CA GLU A 257 -8.35 17.62 -32.27
C GLU A 257 -8.08 17.58 -30.75
N LEU A 258 -7.84 16.39 -30.18
CA LEU A 258 -7.50 16.24 -28.77
C LEU A 258 -6.13 16.85 -28.46
N LEU A 259 -5.14 16.62 -29.32
CA LEU A 259 -3.79 17.18 -29.16
C LEU A 259 -3.82 18.71 -29.28
N GLU A 260 -4.59 19.24 -30.22
CA GLU A 260 -4.81 20.68 -30.36
C GLU A 260 -5.51 21.27 -29.13
N ALA A 261 -6.57 20.65 -28.62
CA ALA A 261 -7.26 21.08 -27.41
C ALA A 261 -6.34 21.11 -26.17
N VAL A 262 -5.46 20.13 -26.04
CA VAL A 262 -4.44 20.09 -24.97
C VAL A 262 -3.47 21.27 -25.10
N LEU A 263 -2.98 21.57 -26.30
CA LEU A 263 -2.08 22.70 -26.53
C LEU A 263 -2.78 24.05 -26.26
N LEU A 264 -4.03 24.19 -26.72
CA LEU A 264 -4.83 25.40 -26.46
C LEU A 264 -5.10 25.60 -24.97
N THR A 265 -5.42 24.52 -24.25
CA THR A 265 -5.61 24.58 -22.79
C THR A 265 -4.30 24.97 -22.09
N ALA A 266 -3.16 24.44 -22.55
CA ALA A 266 -1.86 24.82 -22.03
C ALA A 266 -1.59 26.32 -22.21
N ASP A 267 -1.80 26.85 -23.41
CA ASP A 267 -1.51 28.25 -23.72
C ASP A 267 -2.51 29.23 -23.08
N ALA A 268 -3.77 28.81 -22.91
CA ALA A 268 -4.82 29.66 -22.34
C ALA A 268 -4.78 29.71 -20.80
N SER A 269 -4.43 28.58 -20.16
CA SER A 269 -4.52 28.45 -18.70
C SER A 269 -3.18 28.51 -17.98
N LEU A 270 -2.05 28.29 -18.67
CA LEU A 270 -0.76 28.08 -18.03
C LEU A 270 0.37 28.87 -18.71
N GLU A 271 1.21 29.53 -17.91
CA GLU A 271 2.48 30.07 -18.38
C GLU A 271 3.60 29.02 -18.24
N LEU A 272 3.66 28.09 -19.19
CA LEU A 272 4.60 26.96 -19.15
C LEU A 272 6.02 27.39 -19.51
N THR A 273 6.73 27.91 -18.52
CA THR A 273 8.13 28.29 -18.66
C THR A 273 9.03 27.55 -17.66
N ALA A 274 10.29 27.33 -18.05
CA ALA A 274 11.29 26.74 -17.18
C ALA A 274 12.70 27.27 -17.50
N PRO A 275 13.60 27.35 -16.52
CA PRO A 275 14.99 27.67 -16.77
C PRO A 275 15.69 26.47 -17.43
N ILE A 276 16.44 26.72 -18.51
CA ILE A 276 17.31 25.71 -19.14
C ILE A 276 18.68 25.66 -18.43
N ASP A 277 19.12 26.82 -17.95
CA ASP A 277 20.42 27.00 -17.32
C ASP A 277 20.40 26.51 -15.87
N GLY A 278 21.48 25.83 -15.47
CA GLY A 278 21.69 25.36 -14.10
C GLY A 278 21.50 23.85 -13.92
N PRO A 279 21.62 23.37 -12.68
CA PRO A 279 21.54 21.95 -12.37
C PRO A 279 20.15 21.40 -12.71
N ALA A 280 20.12 20.26 -13.39
CA ALA A 280 18.87 19.59 -13.71
C ALA A 280 18.13 19.15 -12.45
N GLN A 281 16.83 19.41 -12.39
CA GLN A 281 15.94 19.00 -11.31
C GLN A 281 14.69 18.38 -11.91
N GLY A 282 14.11 17.43 -11.20
CA GLY A 282 12.84 16.85 -11.59
C GLY A 282 12.47 15.66 -10.74
N VAL A 283 11.75 14.71 -11.33
CA VAL A 283 11.19 13.55 -10.62
C VAL A 283 11.52 12.25 -11.32
N ALA A 284 11.83 11.22 -10.54
CA ALA A 284 11.90 9.84 -11.02
C ALA A 284 10.48 9.29 -11.16
N ILE A 285 10.01 9.09 -12.40
CA ILE A 285 8.67 8.56 -12.67
C ILE A 285 8.62 7.08 -12.28
N GLU A 286 9.59 6.31 -12.76
CA GLU A 286 9.66 4.87 -12.54
C GLU A 286 11.11 4.40 -12.54
N ALA A 287 11.41 3.32 -11.83
CA ALA A 287 12.76 2.79 -11.76
C ALA A 287 12.77 1.27 -11.62
N HIS A 288 13.79 0.62 -12.20
CA HIS A 288 13.95 -0.82 -12.18
C HIS A 288 15.41 -1.28 -12.25
N LEU A 289 15.64 -2.58 -12.07
CA LEU A 289 16.92 -3.22 -12.33
C LEU A 289 16.93 -3.87 -13.71
N ASP A 290 17.79 -3.36 -14.59
CA ASP A 290 18.03 -3.94 -15.91
C ASP A 290 19.22 -4.92 -15.89
N LYS A 291 19.06 -6.05 -16.59
CA LYS A 291 20.09 -7.08 -16.71
C LYS A 291 21.22 -6.60 -17.62
N GLY A 292 22.29 -6.12 -17.00
CA GLY A 292 23.52 -5.70 -17.67
C GLY A 292 23.73 -4.20 -17.65
N ARG A 293 22.67 -3.39 -17.52
CA ARG A 293 22.79 -1.93 -17.34
C ARG A 293 22.73 -1.49 -15.88
N GLY A 294 22.30 -2.37 -14.97
CA GLY A 294 22.23 -2.07 -13.54
C GLY A 294 20.94 -1.34 -13.16
N ALA A 295 21.01 -0.46 -12.17
CA ALA A 295 19.85 0.36 -11.79
C ALA A 295 19.59 1.47 -12.82
N VAL A 296 18.34 1.54 -13.26
CA VAL A 296 17.88 2.49 -14.26
C VAL A 296 16.62 3.19 -13.76
N ALA A 297 16.45 4.45 -14.14
CA ALA A 297 15.28 5.24 -13.76
C ALA A 297 14.81 6.11 -14.92
N THR A 298 13.52 6.07 -15.20
CA THR A 298 12.86 7.03 -16.09
C THR A 298 12.64 8.30 -15.29
N VAL A 299 13.29 9.39 -15.70
CA VAL A 299 13.19 10.69 -15.04
C VAL A 299 12.53 11.70 -15.97
N LEU A 300 11.78 12.63 -15.39
CA LEU A 300 11.23 13.78 -16.06
C LEU A 300 11.91 15.04 -15.55
N VAL A 301 12.65 15.71 -16.43
CA VAL A 301 13.32 16.97 -16.12
C VAL A 301 12.27 18.08 -16.01
N GLN A 302 12.24 18.82 -14.90
CA GLN A 302 11.34 19.95 -14.69
C GLN A 302 12.07 21.30 -14.84
N LYS A 303 13.33 21.37 -14.40
CA LYS A 303 14.18 22.56 -14.49
C LYS A 303 15.60 22.16 -14.89
N GLY A 304 16.32 23.06 -15.54
CA GLY A 304 17.70 22.85 -15.99
C GLY A 304 17.81 21.86 -17.14
N THR A 305 19.05 21.48 -17.47
CA THR A 305 19.34 20.51 -18.53
C THR A 305 20.19 19.37 -17.98
N LEU A 306 19.70 18.15 -18.10
CA LEU A 306 20.42 16.95 -17.69
C LEU A 306 21.33 16.49 -18.85
N ARG A 307 22.59 16.21 -18.55
CA ARG A 307 23.57 15.76 -19.55
C ARG A 307 24.19 14.40 -19.17
N ALA A 308 24.63 13.68 -20.19
CA ALA A 308 25.46 12.50 -19.97
C ALA A 308 26.79 12.91 -19.31
N GLY A 309 27.12 12.27 -18.20
CA GLY A 309 28.28 12.57 -17.38
C GLY A 309 28.00 13.37 -16.11
N ASP A 310 26.79 13.89 -15.93
CA ASP A 310 26.38 14.61 -14.71
C ASP A 310 26.28 13.66 -13.52
N SER A 311 26.55 14.18 -12.33
CA SER A 311 26.32 13.47 -11.07
C SER A 311 24.88 13.70 -10.64
N ILE A 312 24.13 12.63 -10.35
CA ILE A 312 22.70 12.68 -10.08
C ILE A 312 22.35 11.98 -8.77
N VAL A 313 21.51 12.61 -7.95
CA VAL A 313 20.88 12.00 -6.76
C VAL A 313 19.38 11.94 -7.01
N ALA A 314 18.77 10.78 -6.77
CA ALA A 314 17.34 10.56 -6.82
C ALA A 314 16.93 9.85 -5.51
N GLY A 315 16.30 10.60 -4.60
CA GLY A 315 16.02 10.12 -3.25
C GLY A 315 17.28 9.62 -2.52
N GLY A 316 17.30 8.33 -2.16
CA GLY A 316 18.47 7.67 -1.55
C GLY A 316 19.47 7.06 -2.56
N ALA A 317 19.13 7.03 -3.85
CA ALA A 317 20.03 6.56 -4.89
C ALA A 317 20.88 7.71 -5.42
N HIS A 318 22.14 7.43 -5.75
CA HIS A 318 23.02 8.38 -6.43
C HIS A 318 23.85 7.68 -7.48
N GLY A 319 24.45 8.44 -8.38
CA GLY A 319 25.39 7.90 -9.36
C GLY A 319 25.81 8.96 -10.37
N ARG A 320 26.49 8.50 -11.40
CA ARG A 320 26.89 9.34 -12.53
C ARG A 320 26.16 8.86 -13.78
N VAL A 321 25.53 9.79 -14.50
CA VAL A 321 24.77 9.49 -15.71
C VAL A 321 25.71 8.93 -16.76
N ARG A 322 25.64 7.61 -16.99
CA ARG A 322 26.48 6.94 -17.99
C ARG A 322 25.95 7.13 -19.40
N ALA A 323 24.64 7.05 -19.54
CA ALA A 323 23.92 7.32 -20.77
C ALA A 323 22.48 7.69 -20.43
N MET A 324 21.84 8.40 -21.35
CA MET A 324 20.40 8.66 -21.33
C MET A 324 19.80 8.09 -22.60
N LEU A 325 18.64 7.45 -22.49
CA LEU A 325 17.89 6.92 -23.62
C LEU A 325 16.52 7.61 -23.72
N ASP A 326 16.03 7.81 -24.94
CA ASP A 326 14.66 8.21 -25.20
C ASP A 326 13.69 7.02 -25.07
N GLU A 327 12.39 7.27 -25.25
CA GLU A 327 11.31 6.27 -25.22
C GLU A 327 11.41 5.19 -26.31
N ASN A 328 12.26 5.40 -27.32
CA ASN A 328 12.53 4.49 -28.43
C ASN A 328 13.86 3.73 -28.24
N GLY A 329 14.58 4.00 -27.15
CA GLY A 329 15.86 3.37 -26.83
C GLY A 329 17.07 4.00 -27.53
N ASN A 330 16.92 5.15 -28.19
CA ASN A 330 18.02 5.88 -28.80
C ASN A 330 18.75 6.70 -27.75
N GLN A 331 20.07 6.86 -27.92
CA GLN A 331 20.86 7.69 -27.00
C GLN A 331 20.56 9.18 -27.19
N VAL A 332 20.41 9.87 -26.06
CA VAL A 332 20.22 11.32 -25.99
C VAL A 332 21.38 11.93 -25.24
N ALA A 333 21.96 13.01 -25.79
CA ALA A 333 23.09 13.71 -25.18
C ALA A 333 22.65 14.66 -24.05
N GLU A 334 21.52 15.34 -24.26
CA GLU A 334 20.98 16.35 -23.35
C GLU A 334 19.45 16.22 -23.24
N ALA A 335 18.91 16.38 -22.03
CA ALA A 335 17.48 16.41 -21.76
C ALA A 335 17.10 17.71 -21.06
N GLY A 336 16.35 18.57 -21.76
CA GLY A 336 15.82 19.81 -21.22
C GLY A 336 14.48 19.60 -20.48
N PRO A 337 13.88 20.69 -19.97
CA PRO A 337 12.61 20.65 -19.25
C PRO A 337 11.50 19.97 -20.04
N ALA A 338 10.62 19.26 -19.31
CA ALA A 338 9.52 18.43 -19.80
C ALA A 338 9.93 17.22 -20.67
N ARG A 339 11.22 16.94 -20.90
CA ARG A 339 11.65 15.75 -21.66
C ARG A 339 11.85 14.56 -20.73
N PRO A 340 11.15 13.43 -20.94
CA PRO A 340 11.40 12.20 -20.20
C PRO A 340 12.63 11.48 -20.78
N VAL A 341 13.51 10.97 -19.92
CA VAL A 341 14.66 10.15 -20.35
C VAL A 341 14.92 9.01 -19.38
N LEU A 342 15.35 7.87 -19.91
CA LEU A 342 15.83 6.74 -19.12
C LEU A 342 17.31 6.95 -18.77
N VAL A 343 17.59 7.15 -17.49
CA VAL A 343 18.93 7.38 -16.96
C VAL A 343 19.57 6.05 -16.53
N LEU A 344 20.79 5.82 -17.02
CA LEU A 344 21.64 4.68 -16.65
C LEU A 344 22.79 5.15 -15.76
N GLY A 345 23.18 4.34 -14.77
CA GLY A 345 24.39 4.59 -13.96
C GLY A 345 24.14 4.92 -12.49
N LEU A 346 22.91 4.71 -12.00
CA LEU A 346 22.59 4.81 -10.58
C LEU A 346 23.18 3.61 -9.81
N THR A 347 23.56 3.84 -8.56
CA THR A 347 24.09 2.79 -7.66
C THR A 347 23.00 1.89 -7.09
N ALA A 348 21.78 2.39 -6.99
CA ALA A 348 20.61 1.68 -6.48
C ALA A 348 19.36 2.15 -7.24
N VAL A 349 18.27 1.39 -7.14
CA VAL A 349 16.97 1.77 -7.71
C VAL A 349 16.35 2.84 -6.80
N PRO A 350 16.10 4.07 -7.31
CA PRO A 350 15.39 5.09 -6.54
C PRO A 350 13.92 4.69 -6.33
N GLY A 351 13.28 5.31 -5.33
CA GLY A 351 11.84 5.18 -5.18
C GLY A 351 11.12 5.88 -6.33
N ALA A 352 9.97 5.35 -6.73
CA ALA A 352 9.13 6.04 -7.70
C ALA A 352 8.57 7.32 -7.06
N GLY A 353 8.58 8.43 -7.78
CA GLY A 353 8.25 9.77 -7.28
C GLY A 353 9.38 10.48 -6.54
N ASP A 354 10.56 9.85 -6.37
CA ASP A 354 11.68 10.53 -5.73
C ASP A 354 12.13 11.73 -6.56
N THR A 355 12.29 12.88 -5.90
CA THR A 355 12.89 14.06 -6.54
C THR A 355 14.36 13.79 -6.85
N PHE A 356 14.77 14.17 -8.06
CA PHE A 356 16.15 14.11 -8.47
C PHE A 356 16.76 15.50 -8.66
N LEU A 357 18.07 15.55 -8.44
CA LEU A 357 18.89 16.73 -8.60
C LEU A 357 20.22 16.30 -9.22
N ALA A 358 20.63 17.01 -10.26
CA ALA A 358 21.97 16.94 -10.80
C ALA A 358 22.90 17.93 -10.07
N ALA A 359 24.15 17.55 -9.90
CA ALA A 359 25.19 18.43 -9.41
C ALA A 359 26.51 18.14 -10.14
N GLU A 360 27.46 19.05 -10.01
CA GLU A 360 28.77 18.94 -10.67
C GLU A 360 29.73 17.98 -9.95
N ASP A 361 29.53 17.77 -8.64
CA ASP A 361 30.44 16.96 -7.80
C ASP A 361 29.75 15.70 -7.25
N ASP A 362 30.34 14.54 -7.58
CA ASP A 362 29.95 13.22 -7.08
C ASP A 362 29.87 13.17 -5.54
N ARG A 363 30.76 13.92 -4.86
CA ARG A 363 30.80 13.93 -3.39
C ARG A 363 29.56 14.55 -2.78
N THR A 364 29.10 15.68 -3.33
CA THR A 364 27.90 16.40 -2.86
C THR A 364 26.67 15.52 -3.00
N VAL A 365 26.51 14.93 -4.18
CA VAL A 365 25.40 14.03 -4.51
C VAL A 365 25.33 12.83 -3.55
N ARG A 366 26.49 12.24 -3.24
CA ARG A 366 26.59 11.12 -2.29
C ARG A 366 26.20 11.53 -0.86
N GLN A 367 26.66 12.69 -0.40
CA GLN A 367 26.34 13.17 0.95
C GLN A 367 24.84 13.45 1.11
N ILE A 368 24.22 14.06 0.09
CA ILE A 368 22.76 14.29 0.05
C ILE A 368 22.02 12.94 0.13
N ALA A 369 22.41 11.96 -0.68
CA ALA A 369 21.79 10.63 -0.69
C ALA A 369 21.92 9.91 0.67
N GLU A 370 23.11 9.94 1.29
CA GLU A 370 23.36 9.33 2.60
C GLU A 370 22.50 9.99 3.70
N GLN A 371 22.38 11.32 3.68
CA GLN A 371 21.53 12.06 4.62
C GLN A 371 20.04 11.78 4.40
N ARG A 372 19.54 11.77 3.16
CA ARG A 372 18.16 11.38 2.83
C ARG A 372 17.85 9.96 3.29
N GLN A 373 18.78 9.01 3.10
CA GLN A 373 18.61 7.63 3.55
C GLN A 373 18.66 7.48 5.08
N ALA A 374 19.49 8.25 5.77
CA ALA A 374 19.50 8.29 7.23
C ALA A 374 18.17 8.82 7.78
N ARG A 375 17.64 9.90 7.20
CA ARG A 375 16.33 10.47 7.58
C ARG A 375 15.17 9.50 7.36
N ARG A 376 15.08 8.87 6.18
CA ARG A 376 14.03 7.85 5.89
C ARG A 376 14.06 6.70 6.89
N ARG A 377 15.27 6.24 7.27
CA ARG A 377 15.41 5.19 8.29
C ARG A 377 14.93 5.67 9.66
N ALA A 378 15.33 6.86 10.09
CA ALA A 378 14.87 7.43 11.37
C ALA A 378 13.35 7.56 11.45
N ALA A 379 12.72 8.09 10.39
CA ALA A 379 11.25 8.20 10.30
C ALA A 379 10.56 6.81 10.32
N SER A 380 11.08 5.84 9.58
CA SER A 380 10.55 4.46 9.61
C SER A 380 10.66 3.84 11.01
N PHE A 381 11.78 4.01 11.71
CA PHE A 381 11.94 3.51 13.07
C PHE A 381 10.99 4.16 14.08
N ALA A 382 10.70 5.46 13.92
CA ALA A 382 9.72 6.17 14.73
C ALA A 382 8.29 5.61 14.53
N ASN A 383 7.92 5.30 13.29
CA ASN A 383 6.58 4.77 12.96
C ASN A 383 6.42 3.28 13.29
N SER A 384 7.51 2.49 13.24
CA SER A 384 7.46 1.02 13.40
C SER A 384 7.27 0.55 14.84
N ARG A 385 7.33 1.46 15.83
CA ARG A 385 7.14 1.13 17.24
C ARG A 385 6.02 1.97 17.80
N GLY A 386 4.78 1.53 17.54
CA GLY A 386 3.64 1.92 18.36
C GLY A 386 3.98 1.69 19.83
N ARG A 387 3.58 2.66 20.67
CA ARG A 387 3.81 2.74 22.13
C ARG A 387 3.91 1.36 22.80
N ALA A 388 5.12 0.80 22.90
CA ALA A 388 5.35 -0.46 23.60
C ALA A 388 5.57 -0.17 25.10
N THR A 389 4.48 0.13 25.79
CA THR A 389 4.44 0.13 27.26
C THR A 389 4.42 -1.31 27.77
N LEU A 390 4.80 -1.53 29.03
CA LEU A 390 4.65 -2.85 29.67
C LEU A 390 3.18 -3.32 29.64
N GLU A 391 2.23 -2.39 29.65
CA GLU A 391 0.79 -2.69 29.52
C GLU A 391 0.43 -3.20 28.12
N THR A 392 0.89 -2.56 27.04
CA THR A 392 0.64 -3.04 25.67
C THR A 392 1.32 -4.37 25.41
N LEU A 393 2.51 -4.61 25.97
CA LEU A 393 3.17 -5.92 25.87
C LEU A 393 2.40 -7.00 26.65
N MET A 394 1.79 -6.65 27.79
CA MET A 394 0.89 -7.53 28.53
C MET A 394 -0.46 -7.74 27.85
N GLU A 395 -1.00 -6.74 27.14
CA GLU A 395 -2.22 -6.86 26.33
C GLU A 395 -1.99 -7.72 25.09
N GLN A 396 -0.88 -7.53 24.37
CA GLN A 396 -0.48 -8.41 23.27
C GLN A 396 -0.28 -9.85 23.72
N LEU A 397 0.27 -10.07 24.92
CA LEU A 397 0.35 -11.40 25.53
C LEU A 397 -1.01 -11.96 25.97
N LYS A 398 -2.01 -11.11 26.27
CA LYS A 398 -3.38 -11.49 26.65
C LYS A 398 -4.29 -11.77 25.45
N GLU A 399 -4.12 -11.07 24.33
CA GLU A 399 -4.90 -11.26 23.09
C GLU A 399 -4.63 -12.61 22.41
N GLY A 400 -3.63 -13.37 22.88
CA GLY A 400 -3.21 -14.63 22.26
C GLY A 400 -2.29 -14.38 21.05
N GLU A 401 -1.54 -15.40 20.64
CA GLU A 401 -0.71 -15.33 19.44
C GLU A 401 -1.63 -15.16 18.21
N LYS A 402 -1.68 -13.93 17.67
CA LYS A 402 -2.23 -13.66 16.33
C LYS A 402 -1.40 -14.44 15.32
N THR A 403 -2.07 -15.12 14.39
CA THR A 403 -1.36 -15.84 13.33
C THR A 403 -0.82 -14.81 12.34
N SER A 404 0.49 -14.74 12.17
CA SER A 404 1.13 -13.82 11.23
C SER A 404 1.38 -14.47 9.88
N LEU A 405 1.02 -13.78 8.80
CA LEU A 405 1.46 -14.08 7.44
C LEU A 405 2.60 -13.13 7.07
N ASN A 406 3.81 -13.69 6.97
CA ASN A 406 4.99 -12.93 6.61
C ASN A 406 5.28 -13.03 5.11
N LEU A 407 5.48 -11.88 4.47
CA LEU A 407 5.72 -11.80 3.03
C LEU A 407 7.05 -11.11 2.72
N VAL A 408 7.71 -11.59 1.67
CA VAL A 408 8.78 -10.87 0.97
C VAL A 408 8.28 -10.53 -0.42
N LEU A 409 8.22 -9.24 -0.75
CA LEU A 409 7.73 -8.75 -2.05
C LEU A 409 8.91 -8.43 -2.97
N LYS A 410 8.92 -9.05 -4.16
CA LYS A 410 9.85 -8.72 -5.24
C LYS A 410 9.07 -8.35 -6.49
N GLY A 411 9.32 -7.16 -7.02
CA GLY A 411 8.70 -6.68 -8.26
C GLY A 411 9.74 -6.33 -9.31
N ASP A 412 9.30 -6.13 -10.53
CA ASP A 412 10.13 -5.73 -11.66
C ASP A 412 10.49 -4.24 -11.62
N VAL A 413 9.55 -3.38 -11.25
CA VAL A 413 9.70 -1.94 -11.10
C VAL A 413 9.40 -1.51 -9.65
N SER A 414 9.93 -0.36 -9.21
CA SER A 414 9.65 0.15 -7.86
C SER A 414 8.18 0.46 -7.62
N GLY A 415 7.48 0.95 -8.65
CA GLY A 415 6.08 1.36 -8.51
C GLY A 415 5.14 0.18 -8.29
N SER A 416 5.36 -0.97 -8.95
CA SER A 416 4.51 -2.15 -8.85
C SER A 416 4.61 -2.80 -7.46
N VAL A 417 5.79 -2.76 -6.85
CA VAL A 417 6.01 -3.21 -5.47
C VAL A 417 5.25 -2.36 -4.48
N GLU A 418 5.31 -1.03 -4.62
CA GLU A 418 4.59 -0.08 -3.77
C GLU A 418 3.07 -0.25 -3.90
N ALA A 419 2.56 -0.35 -5.14
CA ALA A 419 1.15 -0.56 -5.40
C ALA A 419 0.62 -1.89 -4.82
N LEU A 420 1.40 -2.97 -4.95
CA LEU A 420 1.03 -4.26 -4.36
C LEU A 420 1.02 -4.17 -2.83
N GLU A 421 2.00 -3.50 -2.23
CA GLU A 421 2.07 -3.30 -0.79
C GLU A 421 0.86 -2.50 -0.26
N ASP A 422 0.53 -1.36 -0.89
CA ASP A 422 -0.62 -0.54 -0.50
C ASP A 422 -1.94 -1.31 -0.66
N ALA A 423 -2.09 -2.06 -1.76
CA ALA A 423 -3.28 -2.88 -1.99
C ALA A 423 -3.43 -3.97 -0.92
N LEU A 424 -2.32 -4.57 -0.48
CA LEU A 424 -2.31 -5.56 0.58
C LEU A 424 -2.62 -4.96 1.96
N PHE A 425 -2.18 -3.73 2.24
CA PHE A 425 -2.53 -3.03 3.48
C PHE A 425 -4.00 -2.61 3.56
N ASN A 426 -4.63 -2.35 2.41
CA ASN A 426 -6.04 -2.01 2.32
C ASN A 426 -6.98 -3.24 2.32
N LEU A 427 -6.44 -4.46 2.43
CA LEU A 427 -7.26 -5.65 2.61
C LEU A 427 -7.95 -5.61 3.98
N ASP A 428 -9.21 -6.08 4.01
CA ASP A 428 -9.93 -6.30 5.26
C ASP A 428 -9.41 -7.57 5.95
N ILE A 429 -8.38 -7.39 6.78
CA ILE A 429 -7.75 -8.50 7.50
C ILE A 429 -8.53 -8.79 8.80
N PRO A 430 -8.91 -10.05 9.08
CA PRO A 430 -9.51 -10.43 10.34
C PRO A 430 -8.60 -10.11 11.54
N GLU A 431 -9.16 -9.67 12.68
CA GLU A 431 -8.39 -9.27 13.87
C GLU A 431 -7.44 -10.36 14.43
N GLU A 432 -7.72 -11.62 14.12
CA GLU A 432 -6.97 -12.80 14.54
C GLU A 432 -5.70 -13.05 13.70
N VAL A 433 -5.56 -12.39 12.54
CA VAL A 433 -4.47 -12.58 11.58
C VAL A 433 -3.73 -11.27 11.37
N GLN A 434 -2.40 -11.33 11.25
CA GLN A 434 -1.58 -10.17 10.97
C GLN A 434 -0.81 -10.36 9.66
N LEU A 435 -0.97 -9.46 8.70
CA LEU A 435 -0.10 -9.40 7.53
C LEU A 435 1.15 -8.57 7.84
N ARG A 436 2.33 -9.11 7.54
CA ARG A 436 3.60 -8.40 7.73
C ARG A 436 4.49 -8.55 6.50
N ILE A 437 4.88 -7.41 5.93
CA ILE A 437 5.87 -7.37 4.86
C ILE A 437 7.25 -7.21 5.49
N ILE A 438 8.07 -8.26 5.42
CA ILE A 438 9.41 -8.27 6.03
C ILE A 438 10.41 -7.50 5.16
N HIS A 439 10.33 -7.71 3.86
CA HIS A 439 11.24 -7.11 2.91
C HIS A 439 10.53 -6.85 1.59
N ARG A 440 10.88 -5.72 0.98
CA ARG A 440 10.48 -5.34 -0.37
C ARG A 440 11.72 -5.03 -1.18
N GLY A 441 11.73 -5.45 -2.45
CA GLY A 441 12.84 -5.17 -3.34
C GLY A 441 12.46 -5.20 -4.80
N VAL A 442 13.26 -4.53 -5.62
CA VAL A 442 13.10 -4.49 -7.08
C VAL A 442 14.10 -5.45 -7.72
N GLY A 443 13.68 -6.14 -8.77
CA GLY A 443 14.47 -7.10 -9.53
C GLY A 443 14.19 -8.57 -9.20
N ALA A 444 14.94 -9.45 -9.86
CA ALA A 444 14.80 -10.90 -9.71
C ALA A 444 15.07 -11.35 -8.27
N ILE A 445 14.37 -12.41 -7.85
CA ILE A 445 14.56 -13.03 -6.54
C ILE A 445 15.98 -13.62 -6.44
N THR A 446 16.67 -13.26 -5.37
CA THR A 446 18.07 -13.61 -5.11
C THR A 446 18.21 -14.66 -4.00
N GLU A 447 19.40 -15.24 -3.87
CA GLU A 447 19.72 -16.17 -2.77
C GLU A 447 19.57 -15.50 -1.40
N SER A 448 19.92 -14.22 -1.27
CA SER A 448 19.76 -13.48 -0.02
C SER A 448 18.30 -13.35 0.43
N ASP A 449 17.36 -13.26 -0.52
CA ASP A 449 15.93 -13.19 -0.21
C ASP A 449 15.41 -14.53 0.35
N VAL A 450 15.87 -15.65 -0.24
CA VAL A 450 15.55 -17.00 0.23
C VAL A 450 16.15 -17.23 1.62
N MET A 451 17.39 -16.81 1.85
CA MET A 451 18.02 -16.93 3.16
C MET A 451 17.35 -16.05 4.22
N LEU A 452 16.85 -14.88 3.85
CA LEU A 452 16.08 -14.03 4.77
C LEU A 452 14.75 -14.69 5.14
N ALA A 453 14.07 -15.29 4.17
CA ALA A 453 12.84 -16.02 4.39
C ALA A 453 13.06 -17.26 5.27
N SER A 454 14.14 -18.01 5.06
CA SER A 454 14.44 -19.21 5.87
C SER A 454 14.98 -18.91 7.27
N ALA A 455 15.65 -17.77 7.47
CA ALA A 455 16.16 -17.37 8.78
C ALA A 455 15.07 -16.86 9.74
N SER A 456 13.88 -16.53 9.22
CA SER A 456 12.76 -16.09 10.04
C SER A 456 12.14 -17.27 10.79
N SER A 457 11.73 -17.06 12.04
CA SER A 457 11.16 -18.11 12.90
C SER A 457 9.77 -18.60 12.46
N GLU A 458 9.10 -17.82 11.62
CA GLU A 458 7.77 -18.08 11.07
C GLU A 458 7.88 -18.33 9.56
N ALA A 459 6.94 -19.07 8.98
CA ALA A 459 6.93 -19.31 7.54
C ALA A 459 6.81 -17.99 6.77
N VAL A 460 7.75 -17.74 5.85
CA VAL A 460 7.79 -16.55 5.02
C VAL A 460 7.59 -16.95 3.56
N THR A 461 6.57 -16.40 2.91
CA THR A 461 6.31 -16.63 1.49
C THR A 461 6.93 -15.50 0.65
N ILE A 462 7.63 -15.86 -0.41
CA ILE A 462 8.19 -14.89 -1.37
C ILE A 462 7.20 -14.71 -2.52
N ILE A 463 6.79 -13.46 -2.76
CA ILE A 463 5.91 -13.06 -3.84
C ILE A 463 6.74 -12.37 -4.93
N GLY A 464 6.80 -12.98 -6.11
CA GLY A 464 7.45 -12.42 -7.29
C GLY A 464 6.45 -11.83 -8.28
N PHE A 465 6.38 -10.51 -8.38
CA PHE A 465 5.53 -9.79 -9.32
C PHE A 465 6.30 -9.42 -10.59
N ASN A 466 5.91 -10.01 -11.72
CA ASN A 466 6.57 -9.88 -13.03
C ASN A 466 8.08 -10.20 -13.04
N VAL A 467 8.56 -10.90 -12.00
CA VAL A 467 9.95 -11.33 -11.84
C VAL A 467 10.05 -12.83 -11.62
N ARG A 468 11.21 -13.40 -11.94
CA ARG A 468 11.48 -14.83 -11.72
C ARG A 468 12.82 -15.06 -11.03
N ALA A 469 12.85 -16.06 -10.16
CA ALA A 469 14.09 -16.58 -9.58
C ALA A 469 14.88 -17.38 -10.64
N ALA A 470 16.20 -17.34 -10.57
CA ALA A 470 17.07 -18.22 -11.35
C ALA A 470 16.95 -19.67 -10.88
N ASN A 471 17.24 -20.66 -11.74
CA ASN A 471 17.12 -22.09 -11.39
C ASN A 471 17.87 -22.46 -10.10
N LYS A 472 19.11 -21.96 -9.94
CA LYS A 472 19.90 -22.17 -8.71
C LYS A 472 19.20 -21.64 -7.46
N VAL A 473 18.51 -20.50 -7.54
CA VAL A 473 17.80 -19.89 -6.40
C VAL A 473 16.54 -20.70 -6.07
N ARG A 474 15.86 -21.27 -7.07
CA ARG A 474 14.72 -22.18 -6.84
C ARG A 474 15.15 -23.46 -6.14
N GLU A 475 16.25 -24.07 -6.57
CA GLU A 475 16.80 -25.27 -5.91
C GLU A 475 17.16 -25.01 -4.44
N ILE A 476 17.66 -23.81 -4.13
CA ILE A 476 17.91 -23.39 -2.74
C ILE A 476 16.59 -23.23 -2.00
N ALA A 477 15.59 -22.55 -2.58
CA ALA A 477 14.29 -22.36 -1.95
C ALA A 477 13.59 -23.69 -1.63
N ASP A 478 13.60 -24.64 -2.57
CA ASP A 478 13.03 -25.99 -2.37
C ASP A 478 13.75 -26.75 -1.26
N ARG A 479 15.08 -26.59 -1.15
CA ARG A 479 15.89 -27.23 -0.09
C ARG A 479 15.64 -26.61 1.29
N GLU A 480 15.52 -25.29 1.36
CA GLU A 480 15.24 -24.56 2.60
C GLU A 480 13.74 -24.57 2.98
N GLY A 481 12.86 -25.09 2.11
CA GLY A 481 11.42 -25.15 2.34
C GLY A 481 10.70 -23.79 2.21
N VAL A 482 11.28 -22.85 1.46
CA VAL A 482 10.72 -21.51 1.25
C VAL A 482 9.80 -21.50 0.02
N GLU A 483 8.53 -21.13 0.21
CA GLU A 483 7.57 -21.03 -0.89
C GLU A 483 7.78 -19.77 -1.72
N ILE A 484 7.85 -19.92 -3.04
CA ILE A 484 7.93 -18.81 -3.99
C ILE A 484 6.72 -18.85 -4.93
N ARG A 485 5.92 -17.78 -4.93
CA ARG A 485 4.79 -17.60 -5.85
C ARG A 485 5.08 -16.51 -6.88
N TYR A 486 4.61 -16.72 -8.10
CA TYR A 486 4.84 -15.81 -9.22
C TYR A 486 3.53 -15.29 -9.76
N TYR A 487 3.43 -13.97 -9.92
CA TYR A 487 2.25 -13.30 -10.45
C TYR A 487 2.66 -12.33 -11.56
N THR A 488 1.79 -12.19 -12.55
CA THR A 488 1.93 -11.20 -13.63
C THR A 488 0.74 -10.23 -13.68
N VAL A 489 -0.28 -10.46 -12.85
CA VAL A 489 -1.48 -9.65 -12.75
C VAL A 489 -1.72 -9.38 -11.26
N ILE A 490 -1.83 -8.10 -10.90
CA ILE A 490 -1.86 -7.67 -9.49
C ILE A 490 -3.07 -8.25 -8.73
N TYR A 491 -4.23 -8.33 -9.37
CA TYR A 491 -5.44 -8.94 -8.80
C TYR A 491 -5.25 -10.39 -8.36
N GLN A 492 -4.58 -11.20 -9.19
CA GLN A 492 -4.35 -12.62 -8.86
C GLN A 492 -3.47 -12.74 -7.61
N ALA A 493 -2.50 -11.85 -7.45
CA ALA A 493 -1.66 -11.81 -6.25
C ALA A 493 -2.50 -11.44 -5.01
N ILE A 494 -3.32 -10.39 -5.12
CA ILE A 494 -4.17 -9.90 -4.02
C ILE A 494 -5.20 -10.96 -3.62
N GLU A 495 -5.92 -11.55 -4.57
CA GLU A 495 -6.95 -12.57 -4.32
C GLU A 495 -6.39 -13.83 -3.67
N GLU A 496 -5.23 -14.32 -4.13
CA GLU A 496 -4.59 -15.48 -3.52
C GLU A 496 -4.08 -15.19 -2.11
N ILE A 497 -3.56 -13.99 -1.86
CA ILE A 497 -3.09 -13.59 -0.52
C ILE A 497 -4.29 -13.43 0.42
N ASP A 498 -5.39 -12.81 -0.02
CA ASP A 498 -6.64 -12.73 0.75
C ASP A 498 -7.20 -14.13 1.08
N ALA A 499 -7.20 -15.04 0.09
CA ALA A 499 -7.60 -16.43 0.32
C ALA A 499 -6.67 -17.15 1.31
N ALA A 500 -5.36 -16.89 1.26
CA ALA A 500 -4.39 -17.44 2.21
C ALA A 500 -4.62 -16.89 3.63
N LEU A 501 -4.88 -15.59 3.77
CA LEU A 501 -5.21 -14.95 5.06
C LEU A 501 -6.48 -15.57 5.67
N LYS A 502 -7.53 -15.78 4.87
CA LYS A 502 -8.75 -16.47 5.31
C LYS A 502 -8.51 -17.93 5.68
N GLY A 503 -7.61 -18.62 4.98
CA GLY A 503 -7.22 -20.00 5.26
C GLY A 503 -6.46 -20.19 6.58
N LEU A 504 -5.84 -19.13 7.13
CA LEU A 504 -5.15 -19.14 8.41
C LEU A 504 -6.08 -19.01 9.62
N LEU A 505 -7.38 -18.75 9.39
CA LEU A 505 -8.37 -18.67 10.45
C LEU A 505 -8.59 -20.04 11.11
N LYS A 506 -8.64 -20.05 12.45
CA LYS A 506 -8.99 -21.27 13.19
C LYS A 506 -10.46 -21.62 12.90
N PRO A 507 -10.81 -22.91 12.77
CA PRO A 507 -12.20 -23.33 12.61
C PRO A 507 -13.03 -22.90 13.82
N GLU A 508 -14.28 -22.49 13.57
CA GLU A 508 -15.24 -22.32 14.66
C GLU A 508 -15.84 -23.68 15.04
N TYR A 509 -15.98 -23.90 16.34
CA TYR A 509 -16.69 -25.06 16.86
C TYR A 509 -18.10 -24.64 17.25
N GLU A 510 -19.12 -25.21 16.60
CA GLU A 510 -20.52 -25.00 16.95
C GLU A 510 -20.98 -26.14 17.86
N GLU A 511 -21.65 -25.81 18.96
CA GLU A 511 -22.33 -26.79 19.81
C GLU A 511 -23.56 -27.31 19.07
N VAL A 512 -23.52 -28.57 18.65
CA VAL A 512 -24.68 -29.26 18.08
C VAL A 512 -25.29 -30.14 19.16
N GLU A 513 -26.52 -29.83 19.55
CA GLU A 513 -27.27 -30.66 20.49
C GLU A 513 -27.55 -32.04 19.87
N LEU A 514 -27.18 -33.10 20.58
CA LEU A 514 -27.38 -34.48 20.16
C LEU A 514 -28.71 -35.04 20.68
N GLY A 515 -29.10 -34.67 21.90
CA GLY A 515 -30.34 -35.11 22.52
C GLY A 515 -30.41 -34.86 24.02
N SER A 516 -31.61 -35.00 24.58
CA SER A 516 -31.91 -34.76 25.99
C SER A 516 -32.46 -36.02 26.68
N ALA A 517 -32.10 -36.21 27.95
CA ALA A 517 -32.57 -37.32 28.77
C ALA A 517 -32.98 -36.85 30.16
N GLU A 518 -34.15 -37.28 30.63
CA GLU A 518 -34.68 -36.91 31.95
C GLU A 518 -34.39 -38.01 32.97
N VAL A 519 -33.82 -37.63 34.12
CA VAL A 519 -33.51 -38.52 35.22
C VAL A 519 -34.79 -38.91 35.97
N ARG A 520 -35.10 -40.21 35.97
CA ARG A 520 -36.24 -40.77 36.71
C ARG A 520 -35.82 -41.38 38.05
N ASP A 521 -34.67 -42.03 38.07
CA ASP A 521 -34.17 -42.71 39.26
C ASP A 521 -32.65 -42.53 39.36
N VAL A 522 -32.12 -42.57 40.59
CA VAL A 522 -30.67 -42.49 40.84
C VAL A 522 -30.25 -43.70 41.67
N PHE A 523 -29.40 -44.55 41.09
CA PHE A 523 -28.85 -45.74 41.72
C PHE A 523 -27.41 -45.50 42.15
N ARG A 524 -27.01 -46.00 43.32
CA ARG A 524 -25.61 -45.92 43.78
C ARG A 524 -24.92 -47.25 43.55
N SER A 525 -23.84 -47.25 42.77
CA SER A 525 -22.99 -48.42 42.52
C SER A 525 -21.60 -48.20 43.08
N SER A 526 -21.09 -49.17 43.86
CA SER A 526 -19.75 -49.11 44.46
C SER A 526 -18.61 -49.14 43.44
N LYS A 527 -18.85 -49.57 42.20
CA LYS A 527 -17.84 -49.67 41.13
C LYS A 527 -17.84 -48.52 40.12
N VAL A 528 -18.98 -47.85 39.92
CA VAL A 528 -19.19 -46.91 38.79
C VAL A 528 -19.68 -45.54 39.27
N GLY A 529 -20.04 -45.38 40.55
CA GLY A 529 -20.56 -44.12 41.09
C GLY A 529 -22.09 -44.04 41.03
N ASN A 530 -22.62 -42.83 40.94
CA ASN A 530 -24.07 -42.60 40.83
C ASN A 530 -24.50 -42.84 39.37
N ILE A 531 -25.38 -43.82 39.18
CA ILE A 531 -25.97 -44.19 37.90
C ILE A 531 -27.35 -43.53 37.83
N SER A 532 -27.54 -42.65 36.87
CA SER A 532 -28.81 -42.01 36.59
C SER A 532 -29.62 -42.90 35.65
N GLY A 533 -30.74 -43.42 36.13
CA GLY A 533 -31.76 -44.06 35.31
C GLY A 533 -32.57 -42.98 34.61
N CYS A 534 -32.40 -42.87 33.30
CA CYS A 534 -32.95 -41.79 32.50
C CYS A 534 -33.84 -42.33 31.36
N ILE A 535 -34.81 -41.53 30.95
CA ILE A 535 -35.54 -41.72 29.69
C ILE A 535 -35.08 -40.67 28.68
N VAL A 536 -34.74 -41.10 27.47
CA VAL A 536 -34.35 -40.16 26.40
C VAL A 536 -35.62 -39.46 25.89
N ARG A 537 -35.67 -38.14 26.03
CA ARG A 537 -36.81 -37.29 25.68
C ARG A 537 -36.76 -36.79 24.24
N SER A 538 -35.57 -36.48 23.75
CA SER A 538 -35.35 -36.07 22.36
C SER A 538 -33.98 -36.52 21.88
N GLY A 539 -33.86 -36.82 20.59
CA GLY A 539 -32.56 -37.09 19.96
C GLY A 539 -31.91 -38.40 20.41
N VAL A 540 -30.58 -38.40 20.50
CA VAL A 540 -29.77 -39.60 20.79
C VAL A 540 -28.69 -39.27 21.81
N ILE A 541 -28.61 -40.08 22.87
CA ILE A 541 -27.54 -40.00 23.87
C ILE A 541 -26.41 -40.93 23.44
N ARG A 542 -25.20 -40.38 23.26
CA ARG A 542 -23.99 -41.15 22.92
C ARG A 542 -23.04 -41.25 24.09
N ARG A 543 -22.34 -42.39 24.19
CA ARG A 543 -21.22 -42.56 25.13
C ARG A 543 -20.07 -41.63 24.74
N ASN A 544 -19.39 -41.02 25.72
CA ASN A 544 -18.32 -40.02 25.57
C ASN A 544 -18.75 -38.66 25.00
N ALA A 545 -20.04 -38.42 24.75
CA ALA A 545 -20.52 -37.09 24.40
C ALA A 545 -20.37 -36.10 25.57
N LYS A 546 -20.24 -34.81 25.24
CA LYS A 546 -20.33 -33.73 26.22
C LYS A 546 -21.78 -33.61 26.68
N ALA A 547 -21.96 -33.26 27.95
CA ALA A 547 -23.27 -33.17 28.56
C ALA A 547 -23.35 -31.98 29.51
N ARG A 548 -24.54 -31.41 29.63
CA ARG A 548 -24.88 -30.43 30.64
C ARG A 548 -26.13 -30.87 31.39
N LEU A 549 -26.17 -30.58 32.68
CA LEU A 549 -27.26 -30.95 33.57
C LEU A 549 -28.05 -29.71 33.94
N LEU A 550 -29.34 -29.75 33.67
CA LEU A 550 -30.32 -28.71 33.97
C LEU A 550 -31.24 -29.17 35.09
N ARG A 551 -31.54 -28.27 36.02
CA ARG A 551 -32.54 -28.45 37.07
C ARG A 551 -33.45 -27.24 37.09
N ASP A 552 -34.75 -27.47 36.97
CA ASP A 552 -35.76 -26.39 36.91
C ASP A 552 -35.44 -25.31 35.86
N GLY A 553 -34.80 -25.70 34.74
CA GLY A 553 -34.40 -24.81 33.66
C GLY A 553 -33.07 -24.06 33.87
N ALA A 554 -32.40 -24.22 35.02
CA ALA A 554 -31.09 -23.64 35.29
C ALA A 554 -29.96 -24.67 35.08
N VAL A 555 -28.86 -24.26 34.46
CA VAL A 555 -27.66 -25.10 34.30
C VAL A 555 -26.97 -25.27 35.65
N VAL A 556 -27.00 -26.50 36.18
CA VAL A 556 -26.39 -26.84 37.48
C VAL A 556 -24.95 -27.28 37.29
N ALA A 557 -24.66 -27.96 36.20
CA ALA A 557 -23.32 -28.41 35.85
C ALA A 557 -23.17 -28.45 34.34
N ASP A 558 -22.06 -27.91 33.85
CA ASP A 558 -21.77 -27.79 32.43
C ASP A 558 -20.50 -28.57 32.06
N ASN A 559 -20.35 -28.88 30.78
CA ASN A 559 -19.16 -29.54 30.22
C ASN A 559 -18.82 -30.91 30.87
N LEU A 560 -19.84 -31.63 31.33
CA LEU A 560 -19.73 -33.00 31.80
C LEU A 560 -19.51 -33.96 30.63
N THR A 561 -19.15 -35.21 30.93
CA THR A 561 -18.95 -36.24 29.90
C THR A 561 -19.66 -37.52 30.30
N VAL A 562 -20.37 -38.14 29.35
CA VAL A 562 -21.08 -39.41 29.57
C VAL A 562 -20.05 -40.55 29.62
N SER A 563 -19.62 -40.91 30.83
CA SER A 563 -18.57 -41.91 31.06
C SER A 563 -19.00 -43.34 30.74
N SER A 564 -20.24 -43.68 31.08
CA SER A 564 -20.84 -44.97 30.75
C SER A 564 -22.29 -44.80 30.38
N LEU A 565 -22.71 -45.58 29.39
CA LEU A 565 -24.08 -45.64 28.91
C LEU A 565 -24.46 -47.12 28.80
N LYS A 566 -25.51 -47.51 29.52
CA LYS A 566 -25.98 -48.89 29.57
C LYS A 566 -27.47 -48.93 29.32
N ARG A 567 -27.93 -49.99 28.67
CA ARG A 567 -29.35 -50.31 28.58
C ARG A 567 -29.57 -51.65 29.26
N PHE A 568 -30.33 -51.64 30.35
CA PHE A 568 -30.46 -52.78 31.27
C PHE A 568 -29.10 -53.26 31.79
N LYS A 569 -28.56 -54.37 31.26
CA LYS A 569 -27.27 -54.94 31.67
C LYS A 569 -26.17 -54.79 30.62
N ASP A 570 -26.51 -54.34 29.41
CA ASP A 570 -25.60 -54.28 28.28
C ASP A 570 -25.05 -52.86 28.09
N ASP A 571 -23.77 -52.76 27.77
CA ASP A 571 -23.13 -51.50 27.37
C ASP A 571 -23.67 -51.05 26.01
N ALA A 572 -24.12 -49.79 25.93
CA ALA A 572 -24.66 -49.20 24.72
C ALA A 572 -23.75 -48.06 24.23
N THR A 573 -23.54 -47.98 22.93
CA THR A 573 -22.81 -46.87 22.28
C THR A 573 -23.71 -45.65 22.10
N GLU A 574 -24.97 -45.88 21.74
CA GLU A 574 -26.00 -44.86 21.58
C GLU A 574 -27.36 -45.35 22.09
N VAL A 575 -28.18 -44.45 22.62
CA VAL A 575 -29.57 -44.71 23.03
C VAL A 575 -30.47 -43.64 22.42
N ARG A 576 -31.51 -44.09 21.72
CA ARG A 576 -32.44 -43.22 20.98
C ARG A 576 -33.65 -42.81 21.82
N GLU A 577 -34.33 -41.78 21.36
CA GLU A 577 -35.57 -41.26 21.93
C GLU A 577 -36.59 -42.35 22.28
N GLY A 578 -37.26 -42.17 23.43
CA GLY A 578 -38.29 -43.07 23.94
C GLY A 578 -37.78 -44.32 24.66
N PHE A 579 -36.46 -44.57 24.65
CA PHE A 579 -35.86 -45.69 25.38
C PHE A 579 -35.27 -45.25 26.73
N GLU A 580 -35.33 -46.17 27.70
CA GLU A 580 -34.70 -46.02 29.01
C GLU A 580 -33.23 -46.45 28.96
N CYS A 581 -32.37 -45.71 29.66
CA CYS A 581 -30.96 -46.01 29.81
C CYS A 581 -30.44 -45.66 31.20
N GLY A 582 -29.37 -46.34 31.61
CA GLY A 582 -28.54 -45.95 32.73
C GLY A 582 -27.33 -45.19 32.21
N LEU A 583 -27.17 -43.94 32.63
CA LEU A 583 -26.01 -43.11 32.28
C LEU A 583 -25.23 -42.71 33.53
N THR A 584 -23.92 -42.47 33.37
CA THR A 584 -23.06 -41.99 34.46
C THR A 584 -22.25 -40.81 33.96
N LEU A 585 -22.30 -39.70 34.70
CA LEU A 585 -21.56 -38.47 34.38
C LEU A 585 -20.18 -38.51 35.05
N ALA A 586 -19.13 -38.22 34.28
CA ALA A 586 -17.77 -38.15 34.79
C ALA A 586 -17.62 -36.96 35.76
N GLY A 587 -17.12 -37.23 36.97
CA GLY A 587 -16.77 -36.18 37.93
C GLY A 587 -17.93 -35.48 38.63
N PHE A 588 -19.19 -35.87 38.37
CA PHE A 588 -20.37 -35.24 38.99
C PHE A 588 -21.29 -36.26 39.66
N ASN A 589 -21.49 -36.10 40.97
CA ASN A 589 -22.25 -37.05 41.79
C ASN A 589 -23.60 -36.51 42.29
N ASN A 590 -23.91 -35.21 42.13
CA ASN A 590 -25.11 -34.59 42.70
C ASN A 590 -26.30 -34.57 41.72
N VAL A 591 -26.62 -35.74 41.14
CA VAL A 591 -27.77 -35.89 40.25
C VAL A 591 -29.02 -36.21 41.06
N GLN A 592 -30.13 -35.55 40.73
CA GLN A 592 -31.43 -35.68 41.38
C GLN A 592 -32.50 -36.16 40.39
N VAL A 593 -33.57 -36.73 40.91
CA VAL A 593 -34.74 -37.11 40.11
C VAL A 593 -35.42 -35.84 39.61
N GLY A 594 -35.73 -35.80 38.31
CA GLY A 594 -36.27 -34.61 37.63
C GLY A 594 -35.22 -33.76 36.92
N ASP A 595 -33.92 -34.05 37.09
CA ASP A 595 -32.87 -33.36 36.32
C ASP A 595 -32.94 -33.73 34.83
N ILE A 596 -32.66 -32.77 33.96
CA ILE A 596 -32.55 -32.96 32.50
C ILE A 596 -31.08 -32.95 32.12
N ILE A 597 -30.65 -33.95 31.35
CA ILE A 597 -29.29 -34.07 30.85
C ILE A 597 -29.33 -33.87 29.35
N GLU A 598 -28.80 -32.74 28.89
CA GLU A 598 -28.64 -32.42 27.48
C GLU A 598 -27.23 -32.82 27.05
N THR A 599 -27.13 -33.54 25.94
CA THR A 599 -25.86 -33.91 25.33
C THR A 599 -25.61 -33.11 24.06
N PHE A 600 -24.36 -32.70 23.87
CA PHE A 600 -23.93 -31.92 22.72
C PHE A 600 -22.56 -32.40 22.25
N GLU A 601 -22.24 -32.07 21.00
CA GLU A 601 -20.94 -32.32 20.38
C GLU A 601 -20.44 -31.04 19.73
N MET A 602 -19.13 -30.78 19.89
CA MET A 602 -18.49 -29.66 19.22
C MET A 602 -18.22 -30.08 17.77
N ARG A 603 -18.99 -29.55 16.83
CA ARG A 603 -18.76 -29.82 15.40
C ARG A 603 -17.96 -28.69 14.79
N GLU A 604 -16.91 -29.06 14.08
CA GLU A 604 -16.07 -28.14 13.34
C GLU A 604 -16.85 -27.57 12.15
N LYS A 605 -17.01 -26.25 12.11
CA LYS A 605 -17.66 -25.52 11.04
C LYS A 605 -16.61 -24.64 10.35
N PRO A 606 -16.39 -24.81 9.04
CA PRO A 606 -15.59 -23.87 8.27
C PRO A 606 -16.28 -22.50 8.35
N ARG A 607 -15.57 -21.45 8.79
CA ARG A 607 -16.05 -20.08 8.68
C ARG A 607 -16.11 -19.70 7.19
N ALA A 608 -17.17 -19.00 6.81
CA ALA A 608 -17.44 -18.57 5.44
C ALA A 608 -16.67 -17.30 5.09
#